data_AF-A0AAV6UP91-F1
#
_entry.id   AF-A0AAV6UP91-F1
#
_cell.length_a   1.000
_cell.length_b   1.000
_cell.length_c   1.000
_cell.angle_alpha   90.00
_cell.angle_beta   90.00
_cell.angle_gamma   90.00
#
_symmetry.space_group_name_H-M   'P 1'
#
loop_
_entity.id
_entity.type
_entity.pdbx_description
1 polymer ?
#
loop_
_entity_poly.entity_id
_entity_poly.type
_entity_poly.pdbx_seq_one_letter_code
_entity_poly.pdbx_strand_id
1 'polypeptide(L)'
;MLTATQRRRITLLGISSLLIPLIFAAPLTLSTLYQNFDDDLAFWTLGYNLKNYHRLETVVVFFGKLNFFCLKFLLISLCAAFYVCFCFKLSTAIKRHSKMVEYCVLKSCNCQIGTLHQIIQCCTMFAAATKITMFLMLLMFSLDMYTALGLVLGHVKGRATITLATEFVLTSFYCFFYLVLVVSFSADIPDAMEQIGLRFQVLYRAELADSRNHQYTNTKNIVLLKALGDLEPVYMSVYGMVRVDKSLILSFVGCILTFSVFFMQLKRDEPL
;
A
#
# COMPACT_ATOMS: atom_id res chain seq x y z
N MET A 1 0.90 23.02 7.55
CA MET A 1 2.36 22.92 7.81
C MET A 1 2.68 21.59 8.51
N LEU A 2 3.36 20.66 7.84
CA LEU A 2 3.78 19.36 8.42
C LEU A 2 4.83 19.59 9.51
N THR A 3 4.82 18.79 10.58
CA THR A 3 5.86 18.84 11.61
C THR A 3 7.20 18.32 11.06
N ALA A 4 8.33 18.72 11.66
CA ALA A 4 9.66 18.24 11.27
C ALA A 4 9.73 16.70 11.26
N THR A 5 9.10 16.05 12.24
CA THR A 5 8.99 14.59 12.34
C THR A 5 8.19 13.97 11.18
N GLN A 6 7.09 14.62 10.78
CA GLN A 6 6.27 14.17 9.63
C GLN A 6 7.02 14.32 8.31
N ARG A 7 7.75 15.43 8.13
CA ARG A 7 8.61 15.64 6.95
C ARG A 7 9.68 14.55 6.88
N ARG A 8 10.35 14.26 8.00
CA ARG A 8 11.36 13.19 8.07
C ARG A 8 10.79 11.81 7.70
N ARG A 9 9.56 11.48 8.15
CA ARG A 9 8.89 10.22 7.79
C ARG A 9 8.61 10.11 6.29
N ILE A 10 8.09 11.17 5.66
CA ILE A 10 7.81 11.19 4.22
C ILE A 10 9.11 11.08 3.42
N THR A 11 10.15 11.83 3.79
CA THR A 11 11.46 11.75 3.14
C THR A 11 12.07 10.36 3.27
N LEU A 12 11.99 9.73 4.44
CA LEU A 12 12.47 8.38 4.66
C LEU A 12 11.69 7.36 3.82
N LEU A 13 10.37 7.53 3.69
CA LEU A 13 9.52 6.69 2.85
C LEU A 13 9.91 6.80 1.36
N GLY A 14 10.13 8.03 0.86
CA GLY A 14 10.61 8.26 -0.50
C GLY A 14 12.01 7.66 -0.76
N ILE A 15 12.96 7.88 0.16
CA ILE A 15 14.30 7.27 0.06
C ILE A 15 14.21 5.74 0.08
N SER A 16 13.40 5.18 0.98
CA SER A 16 13.21 3.73 1.07
C SER A 16 12.58 3.15 -0.19
N SER A 17 11.64 3.86 -0.84
CA SER A 17 11.04 3.41 -2.11
C SER A 17 12.04 3.35 -3.27
N LEU A 18 13.16 4.07 -3.20
CA LEU A 18 14.22 4.03 -4.20
C LEU A 18 15.31 3.01 -3.86
N LEU A 19 15.66 2.87 -2.57
CA LEU A 19 16.72 1.97 -2.12
C LEU A 19 16.29 0.50 -2.03
N ILE A 20 15.07 0.22 -1.56
CA ILE A 20 14.58 -1.15 -1.38
C ILE A 20 14.55 -1.92 -2.73
N PRO A 21 14.09 -1.35 -3.86
CA PRO A 21 14.21 -2.01 -5.18
C PRO A 21 15.63 -2.48 -5.49
N LEU A 22 16.65 -1.65 -5.21
CA LEU A 22 18.04 -1.97 -5.48
C LEU A 22 18.53 -3.14 -4.61
N ILE A 23 18.15 -3.14 -3.32
CA ILE A 23 18.50 -4.18 -2.35
C ILE A 23 17.90 -5.54 -2.76
N PHE A 24 16.69 -5.56 -3.31
CA PHE A 24 16.04 -6.79 -3.77
C PHE A 24 16.49 -7.20 -5.18
N ALA A 25 16.76 -6.24 -6.07
CA ALA A 25 17.19 -6.52 -7.44
C ALA A 25 18.61 -7.10 -7.53
N ALA A 26 19.54 -6.65 -6.67
CA ALA A 26 20.93 -7.10 -6.74
C ALA A 26 21.12 -8.61 -6.48
N PRO A 27 20.55 -9.21 -5.41
CA PRO A 27 20.60 -10.66 -5.19
C PRO A 27 19.93 -11.46 -6.33
N LEU A 28 18.81 -10.95 -6.87
CA LEU A 28 18.11 -11.58 -7.99
C LEU A 28 18.96 -11.60 -9.25
N THR A 29 19.58 -10.47 -9.58
CA THR A 29 20.51 -10.33 -10.70
C THR A 29 21.68 -11.31 -10.55
N LEU A 30 22.29 -11.37 -9.37
CA LEU A 30 23.39 -12.31 -9.07
C LEU A 30 22.97 -13.78 -9.20
N SER A 31 21.78 -14.13 -8.69
CA SER A 31 21.27 -15.51 -8.75
C SER A 31 20.91 -15.97 -10.16
N THR A 32 20.49 -15.05 -11.03
CA THR A 32 20.01 -15.34 -12.39
C THR A 32 21.05 -15.04 -13.46
N LEU A 33 22.19 -14.43 -13.13
CA LEU A 33 23.15 -13.87 -14.08
C LEU A 33 23.54 -14.86 -15.19
N TYR A 34 23.93 -16.08 -14.80
CA TYR A 34 24.40 -17.13 -15.71
C TYR A 34 23.30 -18.03 -16.27
N GLN A 35 22.05 -17.80 -15.88
CA GLN A 35 20.92 -18.54 -16.43
C GLN A 35 20.54 -17.92 -17.77
N ASN A 36 20.44 -18.75 -18.81
CA ASN A 36 20.12 -18.33 -20.19
C ASN A 36 21.01 -17.18 -20.69
N PHE A 37 22.29 -17.19 -20.31
CA PHE A 37 23.23 -16.10 -20.58
C PHE A 37 23.30 -15.73 -22.06
N ASP A 38 23.27 -16.71 -22.97
CA ASP A 38 23.35 -16.48 -24.41
C ASP A 38 22.12 -15.75 -24.96
N ASP A 39 20.91 -16.13 -24.51
CA ASP A 39 19.66 -15.48 -24.88
C ASP A 39 19.57 -14.07 -24.31
N ASP A 40 19.97 -13.91 -23.04
CA ASP A 40 20.02 -12.62 -22.37
C ASP A 40 21.05 -11.69 -23.01
N LEU A 41 22.23 -12.21 -23.36
CA LEU A 41 23.25 -11.45 -24.06
C LEU A 41 22.71 -10.96 -25.40
N ALA A 42 22.09 -11.84 -26.20
CA ALA A 42 21.49 -11.46 -27.48
C ALA A 42 20.39 -10.39 -27.31
N PHE A 43 19.56 -10.49 -26.27
CA PHE A 43 18.54 -9.51 -25.95
C PHE A 43 19.14 -8.15 -25.56
N TRP A 44 20.07 -8.13 -24.61
CA TRP A 44 20.66 -6.89 -24.07
C TRP A 44 21.64 -6.22 -25.02
N THR A 45 22.27 -6.97 -25.92
CA THR A 45 23.14 -6.42 -26.97
C THR A 45 22.39 -6.08 -28.25
N LEU A 46 21.07 -6.32 -28.31
CA LEU A 46 20.24 -6.13 -29.51
C LEU A 46 20.83 -6.83 -30.75
N GLY A 47 21.40 -8.03 -30.54
CA GLY A 47 22.05 -8.82 -31.59
C GLY A 47 23.48 -8.38 -31.96
N TYR A 48 24.08 -7.42 -31.25
CA TYR A 48 25.47 -7.04 -31.49
C TYR A 48 26.43 -8.13 -30.99
N ASN A 49 27.41 -8.48 -31.81
CA ASN A 49 28.31 -9.59 -31.55
C ASN A 49 29.52 -9.14 -30.70
N LEU A 50 29.54 -9.54 -29.42
CA LEU A 50 30.58 -9.16 -28.45
C LEU A 50 31.64 -10.25 -28.21
N LYS A 51 31.68 -11.30 -29.06
CA LYS A 51 32.43 -12.57 -28.92
C LYS A 51 33.89 -12.52 -28.42
N ASN A 52 34.56 -11.37 -28.44
CA ASN A 52 35.94 -11.20 -28.00
C ASN A 52 36.10 -10.50 -26.64
N TYR A 53 35.02 -10.06 -26.00
CA TYR A 53 35.06 -9.28 -24.76
C TYR A 53 34.23 -9.94 -23.66
N HIS A 54 34.66 -11.11 -23.16
CA HIS A 54 33.91 -11.89 -22.18
C HIS A 54 33.59 -11.12 -20.87
N ARG A 55 34.49 -10.22 -20.43
CA ARG A 55 34.23 -9.32 -19.30
C ARG A 55 33.12 -8.30 -19.60
N LEU A 56 33.08 -7.77 -20.82
CA LEU A 56 32.07 -6.80 -21.24
C LEU A 56 30.70 -7.46 -21.38
N GLU A 57 30.64 -8.68 -21.95
CA GLU A 57 29.41 -9.48 -22.05
C GLU A 57 28.76 -9.67 -20.68
N THR A 58 29.55 -10.10 -19.69
CA THR A 58 29.07 -10.33 -18.32
C THR A 58 28.54 -9.03 -17.68
N VAL A 59 29.24 -7.92 -17.90
CA VAL A 59 28.85 -6.59 -17.39
C VAL A 59 27.55 -6.11 -18.03
N VAL A 60 27.39 -6.27 -19.35
CA VAL A 60 26.17 -5.89 -20.08
C VAL A 60 24.96 -6.68 -19.58
N VAL A 61 25.08 -8.01 -19.48
CA VAL A 61 23.99 -8.86 -18.97
C VAL A 61 23.67 -8.53 -17.51
N PHE A 62 24.69 -8.27 -16.68
CA PHE A 62 24.48 -7.87 -15.29
C PHE A 62 23.71 -6.55 -15.18
N PHE A 63 24.13 -5.50 -15.89
CA PHE A 63 23.44 -4.21 -15.86
C PHE A 63 22.05 -4.28 -16.49
N GLY A 64 21.86 -5.07 -17.54
CA GLY A 64 20.56 -5.32 -18.16
C GLY A 64 19.57 -5.93 -17.17
N LYS A 65 19.94 -7.08 -16.58
CA LYS A 65 19.13 -7.76 -15.56
C LYS A 65 18.90 -6.90 -14.32
N LEU A 66 19.92 -6.18 -13.85
CA LEU A 66 19.78 -5.26 -12.72
C LEU A 66 18.75 -4.17 -13.03
N ASN A 67 18.81 -3.55 -14.22
CA ASN A 67 17.84 -2.54 -14.62
C ASN A 67 16.43 -3.12 -14.75
N PHE A 68 16.29 -4.32 -15.32
CA PHE A 68 14.99 -5.00 -15.42
C PHE A 68 14.35 -5.23 -14.05
N PHE A 69 15.07 -5.86 -13.12
CA PHE A 69 14.55 -6.12 -11.78
C PHE A 69 14.34 -4.83 -10.98
N CYS A 70 15.25 -3.85 -11.09
CA CYS A 70 15.07 -2.54 -10.49
C CYS A 70 13.79 -1.88 -10.99
N LEU A 71 13.51 -1.88 -12.30
CA LEU A 71 12.31 -1.28 -12.87
C LEU A 71 11.04 -1.98 -12.36
N LYS A 72 11.05 -3.33 -12.34
CA LYS A 72 9.95 -4.17 -11.83
C LYS A 72 9.59 -3.81 -10.39
N PHE A 73 10.59 -3.70 -9.51
CA PHE A 73 10.38 -3.36 -8.10
C PHE A 73 10.09 -1.88 -7.86
N LEU A 74 10.76 -0.98 -8.59
CA LEU A 74 10.64 0.48 -8.46
C LEU A 74 9.23 0.96 -8.75
N LEU A 75 8.56 0.39 -9.77
CA LEU A 75 7.19 0.77 -10.10
C LEU A 75 6.26 0.50 -8.91
N ILE A 76 6.36 -0.69 -8.32
CA ILE A 76 5.54 -1.12 -7.18
C ILE A 76 5.84 -0.24 -5.95
N SER A 77 7.11 0.01 -5.64
CA SER A 77 7.48 0.84 -4.47
C SER A 77 7.04 2.28 -4.63
N LEU A 78 7.18 2.87 -5.82
CA LEU A 78 6.74 4.24 -6.07
C LEU A 78 5.23 4.35 -5.94
N CYS A 79 4.47 3.45 -6.57
CA CYS A 79 3.01 3.43 -6.45
C CYS A 79 2.57 3.31 -4.98
N ALA A 80 3.15 2.38 -4.22
CA ALA A 80 2.85 2.22 -2.80
C ALA A 80 3.28 3.45 -1.98
N ALA A 81 4.44 4.06 -2.27
CA ALA A 81 4.93 5.24 -1.57
C ALA A 81 4.05 6.47 -1.82
N PHE A 82 3.63 6.70 -3.07
CA PHE A 82 2.69 7.77 -3.41
C PHE A 82 1.36 7.58 -2.66
N TYR A 83 0.83 6.35 -2.69
CA TYR A 83 -0.41 6.00 -2.01
C TYR A 83 -0.30 6.26 -0.50
N VAL A 84 0.73 5.72 0.14
CA VAL A 84 0.97 5.85 1.58
C VAL A 84 1.21 7.30 2.00
N CYS A 85 2.00 8.06 1.23
CA CYS A 85 2.22 9.48 1.50
C CYS A 85 0.91 10.27 1.45
N PHE A 86 0.04 9.95 0.49
CA PHE A 86 -1.26 10.59 0.38
C PHE A 86 -2.15 10.22 1.56
N CYS A 87 -2.29 8.92 1.88
CA CYS A 87 -3.06 8.46 3.04
C CYS A 87 -2.58 9.10 4.35
N PHE A 88 -1.26 9.18 4.55
CA PHE A 88 -0.67 9.79 5.73
C PHE A 88 -0.97 11.30 5.83
N LYS A 89 -0.82 12.04 4.72
CA LYS A 89 -1.16 13.47 4.68
C LYS A 89 -2.64 13.70 4.94
N LEU A 90 -3.49 12.85 4.38
CA LEU A 90 -4.94 12.93 4.50
C LEU A 90 -5.41 12.64 5.93
N SER A 91 -4.98 11.52 6.54
CA SER A 91 -5.27 11.19 7.94
C SER A 91 -4.77 12.29 8.89
N THR A 92 -3.57 12.84 8.63
CA THR A 92 -3.04 13.97 9.41
C THR A 92 -3.87 15.24 9.25
N ALA A 93 -4.30 15.56 8.02
CA ALA A 93 -5.14 16.74 7.74
C ALA A 93 -6.49 16.63 8.45
N ILE A 94 -7.12 15.46 8.38
CA ILE A 94 -8.37 15.12 9.07
C ILE A 94 -8.21 15.32 10.59
N LYS A 95 -7.17 14.71 11.20
CA LYS A 95 -6.88 14.84 12.65
C LYS A 95 -6.56 16.27 13.08
N ARG A 96 -5.97 17.09 12.20
CA ARG A 96 -5.62 18.48 12.51
C ARG A 96 -6.84 19.39 12.41
N HIS A 97 -7.62 19.26 11.34
CA HIS A 97 -8.82 20.07 11.15
C HIS A 97 -9.87 19.74 12.21
N SER A 98 -10.02 18.48 12.62
CA SER A 98 -10.94 18.14 13.71
C SER A 98 -10.59 18.83 15.03
N LYS A 99 -9.31 18.82 15.43
CA LYS A 99 -8.84 19.57 16.61
C LYS A 99 -9.08 21.07 16.52
N MET A 100 -8.94 21.64 15.32
CA MET A 100 -9.22 23.06 15.10
C MET A 100 -10.70 23.36 15.23
N VAL A 101 -11.58 22.52 14.67
CA VAL A 101 -13.03 22.66 14.80
C VAL A 101 -13.45 22.48 16.26
N GLU A 102 -12.94 21.48 16.96
CA GLU A 102 -13.17 21.27 18.40
C GLU A 102 -12.81 22.52 19.22
N TYR A 103 -11.64 23.11 18.97
CA TYR A 103 -11.22 24.36 19.61
C TYR A 103 -12.13 25.55 19.27
N CYS A 104 -12.54 25.69 18.01
CA CYS A 104 -13.39 26.79 17.58
C CYS A 104 -14.81 26.68 18.14
N VAL A 105 -15.35 25.46 18.28
CA VAL A 105 -16.64 25.20 18.95
C VAL A 105 -16.54 25.60 20.43
N LEU A 106 -15.52 25.10 21.15
CA LEU A 106 -15.30 25.44 22.56
C LEU A 106 -15.11 26.94 22.84
N LYS A 107 -14.59 27.69 21.86
CA LYS A 107 -14.37 29.14 21.98
C LYS A 107 -15.44 29.99 21.30
N SER A 108 -16.54 29.41 20.83
CA SER A 108 -17.63 30.12 20.13
C SER A 108 -17.12 30.97 18.95
N CYS A 109 -16.05 30.53 18.29
CA CYS A 109 -15.47 31.20 17.13
C CYS A 109 -16.14 30.72 15.84
N ASN A 110 -16.17 31.59 14.81
CA ASN A 110 -16.63 31.20 13.48
C ASN A 110 -15.79 30.03 12.94
N CYS A 111 -16.37 28.85 12.92
CA CYS A 111 -15.71 27.63 12.49
C CYS A 111 -15.63 27.57 10.95
N GLN A 112 -14.44 27.28 10.40
CA GLN A 112 -14.25 27.05 8.96
C GLN A 112 -14.55 25.60 8.56
N ILE A 113 -15.79 25.15 8.75
CA ILE A 113 -16.14 23.73 8.53
C ILE A 113 -16.14 23.34 7.04
N GLY A 114 -16.33 24.30 6.13
CA GLY A 114 -16.22 24.05 4.69
C GLY A 114 -14.90 23.36 4.30
N THR A 115 -13.81 23.64 5.04
CA THR A 115 -12.51 22.98 4.80
C THR A 115 -12.51 21.49 5.14
N LEU A 116 -13.25 21.07 6.17
CA LEU A 116 -13.35 19.66 6.54
C LEU A 116 -14.18 18.87 5.52
N HIS A 117 -15.24 19.48 4.99
CA HIS A 117 -16.05 18.87 3.93
C HIS A 117 -15.22 18.69 2.64
N GLN A 118 -14.40 19.69 2.27
CA GLN A 118 -13.46 19.57 1.16
C GLN A 118 -12.43 18.45 1.36
N ILE A 119 -11.91 18.27 2.59
CA ILE A 119 -10.99 17.16 2.90
C ILE A 119 -11.67 15.81 2.70
N ILE A 120 -12.91 15.66 3.16
CA ILE A 120 -13.69 14.43 2.99
C ILE A 120 -13.96 14.16 1.50
N GLN A 121 -14.30 15.19 0.73
CA GLN A 121 -14.47 15.07 -0.72
C GLN A 121 -13.15 14.67 -1.42
N CYS A 122 -12.01 15.18 -0.96
CA CYS A 122 -10.70 14.71 -1.41
C CYS A 122 -10.46 13.22 -1.06
N CYS A 123 -10.93 12.75 0.10
CA CYS A 123 -10.86 11.32 0.44
C CYS A 123 -11.64 10.46 -0.55
N THR A 124 -12.88 10.84 -0.86
CA THR A 124 -13.75 10.07 -1.77
C THR A 124 -13.21 10.05 -3.20
N MET A 125 -12.70 11.20 -3.69
CA MET A 125 -12.04 11.27 -5.00
C MET A 125 -10.78 10.42 -5.06
N PHE A 126 -9.96 10.42 -4.00
CA PHE A 126 -8.77 9.59 -3.93
C PHE A 126 -9.10 8.09 -3.88
N ALA A 127 -10.12 7.70 -3.11
CA ALA A 127 -10.62 6.32 -3.08
C ALA A 127 -11.09 5.87 -4.48
N ALA A 128 -11.83 6.75 -5.19
CA ALA A 128 -12.30 6.46 -6.54
C ALA A 128 -11.17 6.36 -7.57
N ALA A 129 -10.12 7.20 -7.46
CA ALA A 129 -8.98 7.20 -8.38
C ALA A 129 -8.06 5.98 -8.17
N THR A 130 -7.93 5.50 -6.93
CA THR A 130 -6.98 4.43 -6.57
C THR A 130 -7.58 3.03 -6.61
N LYS A 131 -8.89 2.87 -6.81
CA LYS A 131 -9.55 1.55 -6.85
C LYS A 131 -8.95 0.59 -7.87
N ILE A 132 -8.55 1.08 -9.05
CA ILE A 132 -7.99 0.26 -10.14
C ILE A 132 -6.55 -0.13 -9.83
N THR A 133 -5.74 0.82 -9.37
CA THR A 133 -4.34 0.57 -9.04
C THR A 133 -4.23 -0.42 -7.87
N MET A 134 -5.09 -0.30 -6.87
CA MET A 134 -5.17 -1.26 -5.76
C MET A 134 -5.62 -2.63 -6.24
N PHE A 135 -6.62 -2.71 -7.14
CA PHE A 135 -7.03 -3.99 -7.74
C PHE A 135 -5.86 -4.69 -8.44
N LEU A 136 -5.15 -3.97 -9.32
CA LEU A 136 -4.01 -4.53 -10.05
C LEU A 136 -2.88 -4.96 -9.11
N MET A 137 -2.61 -4.20 -8.05
CA MET A 137 -1.61 -4.55 -7.04
C MET A 137 -1.97 -5.84 -6.30
N LEU A 138 -3.24 -5.99 -5.88
CA LEU A 138 -3.73 -7.21 -5.23
C LEU A 138 -3.72 -8.41 -6.17
N LEU A 139 -4.09 -8.20 -7.44
CA LEU A 139 -4.07 -9.25 -8.46
C LEU A 139 -2.65 -9.74 -8.74
N MET A 140 -1.71 -8.82 -8.98
CA MET A 140 -0.30 -9.16 -9.19
C MET A 140 0.27 -9.92 -7.99
N PHE A 141 0.01 -9.42 -6.78
CA PHE A 141 0.44 -10.11 -5.56
C PHE A 141 -0.12 -11.52 -5.46
N SER A 142 -1.42 -11.71 -5.71
CA SER A 142 -2.02 -13.04 -5.63
C SER A 142 -1.44 -14.00 -6.68
N LEU A 143 -1.28 -13.57 -7.93
CA LEU A 143 -0.67 -14.38 -8.99
C LEU A 143 0.78 -14.78 -8.67
N ASP A 144 1.60 -13.83 -8.21
CA ASP A 144 2.99 -14.10 -7.82
C ASP A 144 3.06 -15.08 -6.64
N MET A 145 2.18 -14.92 -5.65
CA MET A 145 2.09 -15.82 -4.49
C MET A 145 1.66 -17.23 -4.89
N TYR A 146 0.63 -17.38 -5.73
CA TYR A 146 0.19 -18.71 -6.21
C TYR A 146 1.29 -19.40 -7.00
N THR A 147 2.00 -18.66 -7.85
CA THR A 147 3.11 -19.18 -8.66
C THR A 147 4.28 -19.60 -7.77
N ALA A 148 4.65 -18.76 -6.79
CA ALA A 148 5.67 -19.09 -5.80
C ALA A 148 5.32 -20.38 -5.04
N LEU A 149 4.06 -20.49 -4.59
CA LEU A 149 3.59 -21.63 -3.82
C LEU A 149 3.60 -22.93 -4.64
N GLY A 150 3.15 -22.87 -5.90
CA GLY A 150 3.20 -24.00 -6.82
C GLY A 150 4.63 -24.47 -7.10
N LEU A 151 5.57 -23.53 -7.31
CA LEU A 151 6.98 -23.84 -7.52
C LEU A 151 7.63 -24.46 -6.29
N VAL A 152 7.38 -23.92 -5.09
CA VAL A 152 7.95 -24.42 -3.83
C VAL A 152 7.43 -25.83 -3.52
N LEU A 153 6.15 -26.09 -3.75
CA LEU A 153 5.53 -27.38 -3.42
C LEU A 153 5.74 -28.45 -4.52
N GLY A 154 5.92 -28.05 -5.78
CA GLY A 154 6.07 -28.93 -6.95
C GLY A 154 7.40 -29.66 -7.14
N HIS A 155 8.30 -29.71 -6.15
CA HIS A 155 9.66 -30.26 -6.28
C HIS A 155 10.45 -29.64 -7.45
N VAL A 156 10.99 -28.46 -7.19
CA VAL A 156 12.07 -27.84 -7.96
C VAL A 156 13.20 -28.85 -8.22
N LYS A 157 13.22 -29.46 -9.40
CA LYS A 157 14.35 -30.27 -9.89
C LYS A 157 15.10 -29.48 -10.95
N GLY A 158 16.35 -29.13 -10.66
CA GLY A 158 17.24 -28.41 -11.57
C GLY A 158 17.54 -26.97 -11.15
N ARG A 159 18.72 -26.47 -11.55
CA ARG A 159 19.22 -25.15 -11.17
C ARG A 159 18.35 -24.01 -11.71
N ALA A 160 17.72 -24.21 -12.88
CA ALA A 160 16.85 -23.23 -13.53
C ALA A 160 15.50 -23.03 -12.81
N THR A 161 14.97 -24.08 -12.17
CA THR A 161 13.74 -24.00 -11.39
C THR A 161 13.99 -23.40 -10.01
N ILE A 162 15.20 -23.58 -9.42
CA ILE A 162 15.57 -22.96 -8.13
C ILE A 162 15.61 -21.44 -8.24
N THR A 163 16.22 -20.92 -9.30
CA THR A 163 16.32 -19.48 -9.54
C THR A 163 14.96 -18.84 -9.83
N LEU A 164 14.10 -19.48 -10.62
CA LEU A 164 12.71 -19.08 -10.79
C LEU A 164 11.96 -19.06 -9.46
N ALA A 165 12.09 -20.11 -8.63
CA ALA A 165 11.49 -20.13 -7.30
C ALA A 165 11.99 -18.97 -6.42
N THR A 166 13.30 -18.67 -6.45
CA THR A 166 13.83 -17.51 -5.70
C THR A 166 13.28 -16.19 -6.19
N GLU A 167 13.09 -16.00 -7.51
CA GLU A 167 12.45 -14.80 -8.06
C GLU A 167 11.04 -14.61 -7.55
N PHE A 168 10.20 -15.64 -7.67
CA PHE A 168 8.81 -15.55 -7.23
C PHE A 168 8.69 -15.38 -5.72
N VAL A 169 9.54 -16.03 -4.91
CA VAL A 169 9.55 -15.86 -3.45
C VAL A 169 9.99 -14.44 -3.05
N LEU A 170 11.06 -13.90 -3.64
CA LEU A 170 11.52 -12.54 -3.36
C LEU A 170 10.50 -11.49 -3.81
N THR A 171 9.91 -11.67 -5.00
CA THR A 171 8.87 -10.78 -5.52
C THR A 171 7.61 -10.82 -4.65
N SER A 172 7.19 -12.02 -4.25
CA SER A 172 6.08 -12.23 -3.31
C SER A 172 6.31 -11.54 -1.98
N PHE A 173 7.48 -11.71 -1.36
CA PHE A 173 7.81 -11.04 -0.10
C PHE A 173 7.82 -9.51 -0.24
N TYR A 174 8.38 -9.01 -1.33
CA TYR A 174 8.41 -7.59 -1.64
C TYR A 174 7.00 -7.00 -1.78
N CYS A 175 6.14 -7.65 -2.57
CA CYS A 175 4.74 -7.24 -2.74
C CYS A 175 3.96 -7.33 -1.43
N PHE A 176 4.17 -8.37 -0.61
CA PHE A 176 3.55 -8.50 0.70
C PHE A 176 3.94 -7.36 1.65
N PHE A 177 5.23 -7.00 1.70
CA PHE A 177 5.72 -5.88 2.51
C PHE A 177 5.00 -4.58 2.15
N TYR A 178 4.91 -4.26 0.86
CA TYR A 178 4.20 -3.05 0.41
C TYR A 178 2.69 -3.11 0.61
N LEU A 179 2.07 -4.29 0.46
CA LEU A 179 0.66 -4.50 0.76
C LEU A 179 0.36 -4.22 2.23
N VAL A 180 1.17 -4.74 3.15
CA VAL A 180 1.04 -4.46 4.60
C VAL A 180 1.18 -2.97 4.86
N LEU A 181 2.12 -2.30 4.21
CA LEU A 181 2.36 -0.87 4.36
C LEU A 181 1.14 -0.06 3.87
N VAL A 182 0.66 -0.34 2.66
CA VAL A 182 -0.51 0.28 2.04
C VAL A 182 -1.78 0.07 2.88
N VAL A 183 -2.02 -1.14 3.37
CA VAL A 183 -3.17 -1.48 4.22
C VAL A 183 -3.08 -0.75 5.57
N SER A 184 -1.89 -0.71 6.19
CA SER A 184 -1.71 -0.07 7.49
C SER A 184 -2.03 1.42 7.44
N PHE A 185 -1.55 2.12 6.41
CA PHE A 185 -1.80 3.57 6.26
C PHE A 185 -3.18 3.90 5.70
N SER A 186 -3.81 3.01 4.93
CA SER A 186 -5.20 3.21 4.50
C SER A 186 -6.18 3.05 5.66
N ALA A 187 -5.92 2.13 6.59
CA ALA A 187 -6.72 1.95 7.81
C ALA A 187 -6.70 3.17 8.75
N ASP A 188 -5.61 3.97 8.74
CA ASP A 188 -5.50 5.20 9.53
C ASP A 188 -6.51 6.29 9.15
N ILE A 189 -7.15 6.21 7.98
CA ILE A 189 -8.16 7.18 7.51
C ILE A 189 -9.52 6.91 8.17
N PRO A 190 -10.16 5.73 8.00
CA PRO A 190 -11.43 5.42 8.66
C PRO A 190 -11.27 5.47 10.19
N ASP A 191 -10.17 4.97 10.75
CA ASP A 191 -9.88 5.07 12.20
C ASP A 191 -9.89 6.54 12.68
N ALA A 192 -9.33 7.46 11.88
CA ALA A 192 -9.36 8.88 12.20
C ALA A 192 -10.76 9.49 12.10
N MET A 193 -11.51 9.12 11.06
CA MET A 193 -12.87 9.63 10.83
C MET A 193 -13.84 9.14 11.92
N GLU A 194 -13.76 7.88 12.33
CA GLU A 194 -14.58 7.31 13.40
C GLU A 194 -14.32 7.99 14.75
N GLN A 195 -13.05 8.18 15.12
CA GLN A 195 -12.69 8.91 16.33
C GLN A 195 -13.22 10.35 16.33
N ILE A 196 -13.27 10.97 15.16
CA ILE A 196 -13.78 12.33 14.99
C ILE A 196 -15.31 12.37 15.09
N GLY A 197 -16.00 11.43 14.45
CA GLY A 197 -17.47 11.31 14.55
C GLY A 197 -17.91 11.15 16.00
N LEU A 198 -17.25 10.26 16.76
CA LEU A 198 -17.52 10.06 18.19
C LEU A 198 -17.29 11.34 19.01
N ARG A 199 -16.18 12.04 18.78
CA ARG A 199 -15.88 13.31 19.48
C ARG A 199 -16.90 14.40 19.18
N PHE A 200 -17.29 14.55 17.92
CA PHE A 200 -18.30 15.54 17.54
C PHE A 200 -19.69 15.18 18.05
N GLN A 201 -20.06 13.90 18.16
CA GLN A 201 -21.30 13.51 18.82
C GLN A 201 -21.32 13.88 20.30
N VAL A 202 -20.19 13.73 21.00
CA VAL A 202 -20.08 14.15 22.42
C VAL A 202 -20.22 15.66 22.54
N LEU A 203 -19.51 16.43 21.71
CA LEU A 203 -19.61 17.90 21.67
C LEU A 203 -21.03 18.37 21.32
N TYR A 204 -21.66 17.73 20.34
CA TYR A 204 -23.04 18.00 19.96
C TYR A 204 -24.00 17.83 21.15
N ARG A 205 -23.89 16.72 21.90
CA ARG A 205 -24.73 16.48 23.08
C ARG A 205 -24.48 17.49 24.20
N ALA A 206 -23.22 17.90 24.41
CA ALA A 206 -22.87 18.92 25.39
C ALA A 206 -23.48 20.28 25.02
N GLU A 207 -23.31 20.72 23.76
CA GLU A 207 -23.86 21.98 23.26
C GLU A 207 -25.41 21.98 23.26
N LEU A 208 -26.03 20.83 22.97
CA LEU A 208 -27.48 20.67 23.01
C LEU A 208 -28.04 20.75 24.44
N ALA A 209 -27.28 20.31 25.44
CA ALA A 209 -27.65 20.45 26.84
C ALA A 209 -27.52 21.91 27.31
N ASP A 210 -26.48 22.61 26.86
CA ASP A 210 -26.22 24.00 27.26
C ASP A 210 -27.18 24.99 26.57
N SER A 211 -27.51 24.75 25.29
CA SER A 211 -28.53 25.52 24.55
C SER A 211 -29.95 25.43 25.14
N ARG A 212 -30.28 24.36 25.88
CA ARG A 212 -31.56 24.31 26.63
C ARG A 212 -31.59 25.25 27.82
N ASN A 213 -30.42 25.59 28.37
CA ASN A 213 -30.26 26.50 29.51
C ASN A 213 -30.02 27.95 29.08
N HIS A 214 -29.46 28.20 27.89
CA HIS A 214 -29.18 29.55 27.39
C HIS A 214 -29.83 29.77 26.02
N GLN A 215 -30.79 30.70 25.98
CA GLN A 215 -31.69 30.99 24.85
C GLN A 215 -31.00 31.62 23.61
N TYR A 216 -29.67 31.73 23.61
CA TYR A 216 -28.85 32.33 22.55
C TYR A 216 -27.73 31.39 22.13
N THR A 217 -28.08 30.30 21.43
CA THR A 217 -27.08 29.45 20.78
C THR A 217 -27.19 29.51 19.26
N ASN A 218 -26.02 29.62 18.63
CA ASN A 218 -25.83 29.73 17.19
C ASN A 218 -26.25 28.41 16.51
N THR A 219 -27.52 28.30 16.11
CA THR A 219 -28.16 27.10 15.51
C THR A 219 -27.36 26.50 14.35
N LYS A 220 -26.59 27.31 13.61
CA LYS A 220 -25.67 26.86 12.56
C LYS A 220 -24.59 25.90 13.07
N ASN A 221 -24.03 26.14 14.25
CA ASN A 221 -22.99 25.28 14.82
C ASN A 221 -23.56 23.93 15.25
N ILE A 222 -24.77 23.91 15.82
CA ILE A 222 -25.45 22.69 16.29
C ILE A 222 -25.82 21.78 15.11
N VAL A 223 -26.43 22.32 14.04
CA VAL A 223 -26.78 21.55 12.83
C VAL A 223 -25.55 20.91 12.21
N LEU A 224 -24.45 21.62 12.26
CA LEU A 224 -23.22 21.19 11.63
C LEU A 224 -22.42 20.19 12.49
N LEU A 225 -22.41 20.36 13.81
CA LEU A 225 -21.89 19.37 14.75
C LEU A 225 -22.62 18.04 14.59
N LYS A 226 -23.94 18.09 14.40
CA LYS A 226 -24.74 16.92 14.05
C LYS A 226 -24.27 16.29 12.72
N ALA A 227 -24.14 17.09 11.66
CA ALA A 227 -23.69 16.60 10.35
C ALA A 227 -22.28 15.97 10.39
N LEU A 228 -21.38 16.47 11.24
CA LEU A 228 -20.04 15.90 11.44
C LEU A 228 -20.04 14.66 12.34
N GLY A 229 -20.96 14.60 13.31
CA GLY A 229 -21.15 13.44 14.18
C GLY A 229 -21.83 12.26 13.49
N ASP A 230 -22.66 12.54 12.48
CA ASP A 230 -23.36 11.53 11.66
C ASP A 230 -22.54 11.09 10.44
N LEU A 231 -21.25 11.47 10.36
CA LEU A 231 -20.42 11.24 9.18
C LEU A 231 -19.85 9.82 9.17
N GLU A 232 -20.20 9.04 8.14
CA GLU A 232 -19.71 7.67 7.99
C GLU A 232 -18.21 7.65 7.60
N PRO A 233 -17.41 6.73 8.17
CA PRO A 233 -16.01 6.60 7.83
C PRO A 233 -15.84 6.13 6.37
N VAL A 234 -14.99 6.84 5.63
CA VAL A 234 -14.69 6.49 4.24
C VAL A 234 -13.64 5.39 4.21
N TYR A 235 -14.06 4.18 3.85
CA TYR A 235 -13.16 3.06 3.59
C TYR A 235 -12.63 3.10 2.17
N MET A 236 -11.33 2.81 2.02
CA MET A 236 -10.73 2.55 0.72
C MET A 236 -11.25 1.19 0.23
N SER A 237 -11.85 1.14 -0.95
CA SER A 237 -12.38 -0.10 -1.53
C SER A 237 -11.86 -0.34 -2.93
N VAL A 238 -11.69 -1.62 -3.24
CA VAL A 238 -11.30 -2.11 -4.56
C VAL A 238 -12.58 -2.48 -5.29
N TYR A 239 -13.03 -1.62 -6.21
CA TYR A 239 -14.27 -1.80 -6.99
C TYR A 239 -15.55 -2.08 -6.17
N GLY A 240 -15.57 -1.72 -4.88
CA GLY A 240 -16.65 -2.10 -3.96
C GLY A 240 -16.70 -3.58 -3.59
N MET A 241 -15.76 -4.40 -4.07
CA MET A 241 -15.68 -5.84 -3.79
C MET A 241 -14.92 -6.11 -2.48
N VAL A 242 -13.81 -5.41 -2.26
CA VAL A 242 -12.91 -5.66 -1.14
C VAL A 242 -12.58 -4.35 -0.44
N ARG A 243 -12.76 -4.30 0.88
CA ARG A 243 -12.30 -3.18 1.71
C ARG A 243 -10.81 -3.36 2.01
N VAL A 244 -10.06 -2.27 1.87
CA VAL A 244 -8.63 -2.24 2.19
C VAL A 244 -8.49 -1.88 3.66
N ASP A 245 -8.55 -2.90 4.52
CA ASP A 245 -8.41 -2.79 5.96
C ASP A 245 -7.43 -3.84 6.49
N LYS A 246 -7.12 -3.80 7.78
CA LYS A 246 -6.20 -4.76 8.42
C LYS A 246 -6.70 -6.21 8.29
N SER A 247 -8.01 -6.43 8.13
CA SER A 247 -8.59 -7.77 7.93
C SER A 247 -8.20 -8.39 6.57
N LEU A 248 -7.89 -7.55 5.58
CA LEU A 248 -7.39 -7.99 4.28
C LEU A 248 -6.05 -8.74 4.41
N ILE A 249 -5.13 -8.27 5.27
CA ILE A 249 -3.85 -8.96 5.52
C ILE A 249 -4.11 -10.35 6.08
N LEU A 250 -5.01 -10.47 7.05
CA LEU A 250 -5.37 -11.75 7.66
C LEU A 250 -5.98 -12.69 6.62
N SER A 251 -6.84 -12.17 5.74
CA SER A 251 -7.42 -12.93 4.63
C SER A 251 -6.34 -13.45 3.68
N PHE A 252 -5.36 -12.62 3.31
CA PHE A 252 -4.23 -13.07 2.47
C PHE A 252 -3.41 -14.16 3.13
N VAL A 253 -3.02 -13.99 4.40
CA VAL A 253 -2.27 -15.00 5.15
C VAL A 253 -3.08 -16.30 5.26
N GLY A 254 -4.38 -16.20 5.54
CA GLY A 254 -5.30 -17.33 5.59
C GLY A 254 -5.40 -18.08 4.25
N CYS A 255 -5.53 -17.36 3.13
CA CYS A 255 -5.50 -17.94 1.80
C CYS A 255 -4.19 -18.68 1.55
N ILE A 256 -3.04 -18.07 1.83
CA ILE A 256 -1.72 -18.68 1.63
C ILE A 256 -1.62 -20.00 2.40
N LEU A 257 -2.00 -20.00 3.68
CA LEU A 257 -1.98 -21.21 4.51
C LEU A 257 -2.93 -22.28 3.98
N THR A 258 -4.15 -21.90 3.59
CA THR A 258 -5.16 -22.82 3.06
C THR A 258 -4.68 -23.48 1.78
N PHE A 259 -4.16 -22.71 0.83
CA PHE A 259 -3.60 -23.25 -0.40
C PHE A 259 -2.35 -24.08 -0.15
N SER A 260 -1.50 -23.68 0.80
CA SER A 260 -0.31 -24.47 1.17
C SER A 260 -0.72 -25.87 1.64
N VAL A 261 -1.71 -25.95 2.54
CA VAL A 261 -2.25 -27.22 3.03
C VAL A 261 -2.89 -28.01 1.90
N PHE A 262 -3.69 -27.37 1.05
CA PHE A 262 -4.37 -28.01 -0.08
C PHE A 262 -3.37 -28.63 -1.07
N PHE A 263 -2.33 -27.90 -1.47
CA PHE A 263 -1.28 -28.42 -2.34
C PHE A 263 -0.45 -29.54 -1.67
N MET A 264 -0.16 -29.42 -0.37
CA MET A 264 0.50 -30.50 0.37
C MET A 264 -0.34 -31.79 0.40
N GLN A 265 -1.66 -31.66 0.48
CA GLN A 265 -2.59 -32.80 0.48
C GLN A 265 -2.71 -33.45 -0.91
N LEU A 266 -2.92 -32.65 -1.96
CA LEU A 266 -2.99 -33.14 -3.36
C LEU A 266 -1.75 -33.94 -3.77
N LYS A 267 -0.58 -33.54 -3.27
CA LYS A 267 0.68 -34.20 -3.58
C LYS A 267 0.86 -35.56 -2.88
N ARG A 268 0.10 -35.85 -1.82
CA ARG A 268 0.23 -37.10 -1.06
C ARG A 268 -0.19 -38.33 -1.86
N ASP A 269 -0.90 -38.14 -2.97
CA ASP A 269 -1.47 -39.20 -3.80
C ASP A 269 -0.61 -39.57 -5.02
N GLU A 270 0.56 -38.96 -5.23
CA GLU A 270 1.52 -39.38 -6.27
C GLU A 270 2.50 -40.44 -5.70
N PRO A 271 2.51 -41.69 -6.21
CA PRO A 271 3.45 -42.72 -5.76
C PRO A 271 4.89 -42.39 -6.22
N LEU A 272 5.82 -42.54 -5.27
CA LEU A 272 7.28 -42.44 -5.44
C LEU A 272 7.85 -43.41 -6.49
#